data_AF-A0A387K3K4-F1
#
_entry.id   AF-A0A387K3K4-F1
#
_cell.length_a   1.000
_cell.length_b   1.000
_cell.length_c   1.000
_cell.angle_alpha   90.00
_cell.angle_beta   90.00
_cell.angle_gamma   90.00
#
_symmetry.space_group_name_H-M   'P 1'
#
loop_
_entity.id
_entity.type
_entity.pdbx_description
1 polymer ?
#
loop_
_entity_poly.entity_id
_entity_poly.type
_entity_poly.pdbx_seq_one_letter_code
_entity_poly.pdbx_strand_id
1 'polypeptide(L)'
;MRLVVWRWVYHNLYFRRFIMAVVIKVVNGKIQEYENGIHKRTYGSNIVAADTDGHIVAAVTAKGRIEEYENGIHKRTYGSNIVAADTDGHIVAAVTAKGRIEEYENGIHKRTYGSNAVNVQVSGGVVAVTTSKGKVEEYKNGIHKRTY
;
A
#
# COMPACT_ATOMS: atom_id res chain seq x y z
N MET A 1 15.95 1.76 -21.80
CA MET A 1 16.08 0.55 -20.95
C MET A 1 16.57 1.00 -19.58
N ARG A 2 15.68 1.17 -18.59
CA ARG A 2 16.07 1.59 -17.23
C ARG A 2 15.96 0.38 -16.31
N LEU A 3 17.10 -0.11 -15.82
CA LEU A 3 17.18 -1.08 -14.74
C LEU A 3 16.53 -0.46 -13.50
N VAL A 4 15.44 -1.05 -13.02
CA VAL A 4 14.92 -0.79 -11.69
C VAL A 4 15.60 -1.80 -10.77
N VAL A 5 16.61 -1.34 -10.03
CA VAL A 5 17.24 -2.09 -8.95
C VAL A 5 16.25 -2.11 -7.79
N TRP A 6 15.71 -3.30 -7.51
CA TRP A 6 14.87 -3.56 -6.34
C TRP A 6 15.78 -3.65 -5.11
N ARG A 7 15.59 -2.76 -4.13
CA ARG A 7 16.33 -2.79 -2.87
C ARG A 7 15.39 -3.21 -1.74
N TRP A 8 15.62 -4.41 -1.24
CA TRP A 8 15.04 -4.94 0.00
C TRP A 8 15.91 -4.52 1.18
N VAL A 9 15.36 -3.81 2.18
CA VAL A 9 15.84 -3.87 3.58
C VAL A 9 14.67 -3.56 4.53
N TYR A 10 14.46 -4.46 5.49
CA TYR A 10 13.61 -4.31 6.68
C TYR A 10 14.06 -3.13 7.56
N HIS A 11 13.13 -2.52 8.29
CA HIS A 11 13.32 -1.44 9.29
C HIS A 11 13.59 -0.03 8.73
N ASN A 12 12.66 0.87 9.09
CA ASN A 12 12.79 2.33 9.27
C ASN A 12 13.80 3.12 8.40
N LEU A 13 13.22 4.00 7.57
CA LEU A 13 13.79 5.19 6.90
C LEU A 13 14.91 4.97 5.86
N TYR A 14 14.67 5.33 4.59
CA TYR A 14 15.14 6.58 3.94
C TYR A 14 14.99 6.55 2.39
N PHE A 15 14.33 7.61 1.89
CA PHE A 15 14.62 8.37 0.67
C PHE A 15 14.63 7.68 -0.72
N ARG A 16 13.57 7.94 -1.49
CA ARG A 16 13.70 8.27 -2.92
C ARG A 16 13.46 9.77 -3.10
N ARG A 17 14.47 10.48 -3.60
CA ARG A 17 14.45 11.92 -3.90
C ARG A 17 13.59 12.14 -5.16
N PHE A 18 12.38 12.68 -4.98
CA PHE A 18 11.57 13.30 -6.03
C PHE A 18 11.31 14.76 -5.66
N ILE A 19 11.18 15.60 -6.68
CA ILE A 19 10.67 16.98 -6.62
C ILE A 19 9.27 16.90 -5.99
N MET A 20 9.03 17.66 -4.90
CA MET A 20 7.88 17.50 -3.96
C MET A 20 7.78 16.11 -3.33
N ALA A 21 8.33 15.95 -2.12
CA ALA A 21 8.22 14.71 -1.36
C ALA A 21 7.08 14.80 -0.35
N VAL A 22 5.94 14.18 -0.66
CA VAL A 22 4.94 13.82 0.34
C VAL A 22 5.44 12.56 1.05
N VAL A 23 5.48 12.61 2.38
CA VAL A 23 5.85 11.48 3.23
C VAL A 23 4.75 11.29 4.25
N ILE A 24 4.28 10.06 4.39
CA ILE A 24 3.34 9.69 5.44
C ILE A 24 4.01 8.82 6.49
N LYS A 25 3.51 8.90 7.72
CA LYS A 25 3.88 7.99 8.81
C LYS A 25 2.62 7.64 9.60
N VAL A 26 2.52 6.39 10.04
CA VAL A 26 1.49 5.98 11.00
C VAL A 26 2.08 6.08 12.41
N VAL A 27 1.51 6.94 13.25
CA VAL A 27 1.94 7.20 14.63
C VAL A 27 0.73 7.18 15.54
N ASN A 28 0.74 6.34 16.58
CA ASN A 28 -0.35 6.21 17.57
C ASN A 28 -1.74 6.04 16.91
N GLY A 29 -1.82 5.19 15.88
CA GLY A 29 -3.09 4.91 15.20
C GLY A 29 -3.58 6.01 14.24
N LYS A 30 -2.76 7.02 13.95
CA LYS A 30 -3.09 8.12 13.03
C LYS A 30 -2.06 8.27 11.93
N ILE A 31 -2.46 8.80 10.79
CA ILE A 31 -1.56 9.17 9.70
C ILE A 31 -1.09 10.60 9.95
N GLN A 32 0.22 10.80 9.88
CA GLN A 32 0.87 12.10 9.83
C GLN A 32 1.44 12.31 8.43
N GLU A 33 0.99 13.34 7.75
CA GLU A 33 1.48 13.73 6.42
C GLU A 33 2.47 14.88 6.54
N TYR A 34 3.58 14.73 5.84
CA TYR A 34 4.68 15.69 5.77
C TYR A 34 4.92 16.06 4.32
N GLU A 35 5.14 17.34 4.07
CA GLU A 35 5.52 17.86 2.76
C GLU A 35 6.87 18.54 2.89
N ASN A 36 7.87 18.06 2.15
CA ASN A 36 9.24 18.55 2.24
C ASN A 36 9.80 18.55 3.68
N GLY A 37 9.39 17.56 4.48
CA GLY A 37 9.80 17.40 5.88
C GLY A 37 8.99 18.22 6.89
N ILE A 38 8.09 19.08 6.45
CA ILE A 38 7.23 19.90 7.33
C ILE A 38 5.93 19.15 7.59
N HIS A 39 5.54 19.01 8.86
CA HIS A 39 4.25 18.42 9.23
C HIS A 39 3.10 19.26 8.67
N LYS A 40 2.21 18.65 7.89
CA LYS A 40 1.06 19.34 7.27
C LYS A 40 -0.23 19.07 8.01
N ARG A 41 -0.50 17.81 8.32
CA ARG A 41 -1.77 17.37 8.91
C ARG A 41 -1.65 16.01 9.56
N THR A 42 -2.56 15.75 10.50
CA THR A 42 -2.77 14.45 11.11
C THR A 42 -4.22 14.03 10.94
N TYR A 43 -4.48 12.82 10.45
CA TYR A 43 -5.83 12.32 10.18
C TYR A 43 -5.93 10.80 10.32
N GLY A 44 -7.15 10.28 10.16
CA GLY A 44 -7.47 8.88 10.38
C GLY A 44 -7.51 8.50 11.87
N SER A 45 -7.99 7.29 12.12
CA SER A 45 -8.02 6.71 13.47
C SER A 45 -7.90 5.20 13.40
N ASN A 46 -7.25 4.60 14.40
CA ASN A 46 -6.99 3.16 14.46
C ASN A 46 -6.26 2.63 13.20
N ILE A 47 -5.39 3.44 12.59
CA ILE A 47 -4.59 3.04 11.42
C ILE A 47 -3.41 2.18 11.87
N VAL A 48 -3.18 1.06 11.20
CA VAL A 48 -2.06 0.13 11.48
C VAL A 48 -1.00 0.13 10.39
N ALA A 49 -1.37 0.48 9.16
CA ALA A 49 -0.46 0.63 8.02
C ALA A 49 -1.06 1.64 7.02
N ALA A 50 -0.22 2.30 6.23
CA ALA A 50 -0.67 3.16 5.15
C ALA A 50 0.44 3.32 4.10
N ASP A 51 0.04 3.47 2.83
CA ASP A 51 0.91 3.84 1.72
C ASP A 51 0.25 4.93 0.84
N THR A 52 1.02 5.58 -0.02
CA THR A 52 0.56 6.69 -0.85
C THR A 52 1.32 6.81 -2.17
N ASP A 53 0.59 7.15 -3.23
CA ASP A 53 1.17 7.59 -4.50
C ASP A 53 1.60 9.07 -4.49
N GLY A 54 1.31 9.78 -3.38
CA GLY A 54 1.49 11.22 -3.23
C GLY A 54 0.18 12.01 -3.32
N HIS A 55 -0.87 11.46 -3.94
CA HIS A 55 -2.19 12.09 -4.01
C HIS A 55 -3.24 11.38 -3.15
N ILE A 56 -3.30 10.05 -3.22
CA ILE A 56 -4.19 9.23 -2.39
C ILE A 56 -3.36 8.52 -1.32
N VAL A 57 -3.91 8.43 -0.12
CA VAL A 57 -3.39 7.57 0.94
C VAL A 57 -4.32 6.39 1.14
N ALA A 58 -3.84 5.18 0.91
CA ALA A 58 -4.55 3.96 1.24
C ALA A 58 -4.13 3.48 2.63
N ALA A 59 -5.06 3.49 3.58
CA ALA A 59 -4.79 3.20 4.98
C ALA A 59 -5.50 1.92 5.43
N VAL A 60 -4.80 1.03 6.13
CA VAL A 60 -5.39 -0.15 6.76
C VAL A 60 -5.72 0.17 8.21
N THR A 61 -6.98 -0.07 8.59
CA THR A 61 -7.47 0.09 9.96
C THR A 61 -7.23 -1.19 10.78
N ALA A 62 -7.20 -1.06 12.11
CA ALA A 62 -7.10 -2.19 13.04
C ALA A 62 -8.30 -3.16 12.94
N LYS A 63 -9.42 -2.73 12.34
CA LYS A 63 -10.59 -3.57 12.04
C LYS A 63 -10.44 -4.33 10.71
N GLY A 64 -9.30 -4.23 10.05
CA GLY A 64 -9.02 -4.90 8.78
C GLY A 64 -9.80 -4.32 7.60
N ARG A 65 -10.05 -3.00 7.60
CA ARG A 65 -10.65 -2.27 6.48
C ARG A 65 -9.65 -1.32 5.86
N ILE A 66 -9.82 -1.03 4.58
CA ILE A 66 -9.08 0.01 3.86
C ILE A 66 -9.88 1.31 3.91
N GLU A 67 -9.21 2.42 4.20
CA GLU A 67 -9.73 3.78 4.08
C GLU A 67 -8.83 4.56 3.12
N GLU A 68 -9.42 5.18 2.11
CA GLU A 68 -8.70 6.09 1.23
C GLU A 68 -8.91 7.54 1.65
N TYR A 69 -7.82 8.30 1.65
CA TYR A 69 -7.82 9.72 1.96
C TYR A 69 -7.20 10.51 0.81
N GLU A 70 -7.73 11.71 0.57
CA GLU A 70 -7.13 12.69 -0.34
C GLU A 70 -7.04 14.01 0.39
N ASN A 71 -5.84 14.59 0.44
CA ASN A 71 -5.58 15.81 1.20
C ASN A 71 -6.05 15.69 2.67
N GLY A 72 -5.92 14.49 3.27
CA GLY A 72 -6.37 14.19 4.63
C GLY A 72 -7.89 14.09 4.83
N ILE A 73 -8.70 14.22 3.77
CA ILE A 73 -10.15 14.05 3.83
C ILE A 73 -10.48 12.60 3.49
N HIS A 74 -11.31 11.97 4.33
CA HIS A 74 -11.80 10.62 4.10
C HIS A 74 -12.64 10.56 2.81
N LYS A 75 -12.28 9.68 1.87
CA LYS A 75 -13.05 9.47 0.63
C LYS A 75 -13.99 8.29 0.72
N ARG A 76 -13.50 7.15 1.20
CA ARG A 76 -14.24 5.87 1.19
C ARG A 76 -13.61 4.83 2.09
N THR A 77 -14.41 3.84 2.50
CA THR A 77 -13.98 2.67 3.25
C THR A 77 -14.45 1.38 2.57
N TYR A 78 -13.55 0.42 2.37
CA TYR A 78 -13.87 -0.86 1.73
C TYR A 78 -12.95 -1.99 2.24
N GLY A 79 -13.10 -3.18 1.66
CA GLY A 79 -12.37 -4.37 2.06
C GLY A 79 -12.77 -4.92 3.43
N SER A 80 -12.31 -6.14 3.71
CA SER A 80 -12.52 -6.81 4.99
C SER A 80 -11.35 -7.75 5.28
N ASN A 81 -10.99 -7.86 6.56
CA ASN A 81 -9.88 -8.69 7.01
C ASN A 81 -8.54 -8.34 6.30
N ILE A 82 -8.30 -7.07 6.00
CA ILE A 82 -7.06 -6.61 5.36
C ILE A 82 -5.96 -6.41 6.41
N VAL A 83 -4.74 -6.86 6.09
CA VAL A 83 -3.56 -6.76 6.97
C VAL A 83 -2.46 -5.84 6.41
N ALA A 84 -2.44 -5.63 5.11
CA ALA A 84 -1.54 -4.69 4.42
C ALA A 84 -2.19 -4.18 3.14
N ALA A 85 -1.86 -2.98 2.70
CA ALA A 85 -2.31 -2.42 1.43
C ALA A 85 -1.28 -1.43 0.88
N ASP A 86 -1.23 -1.34 -0.44
CA ASP A 86 -0.42 -0.38 -1.18
C ASP A 86 -1.22 0.21 -2.36
N THR A 87 -0.86 1.41 -2.81
CA THR A 87 -1.57 2.13 -3.88
C THR A 87 -0.61 2.82 -4.85
N ASP A 88 -0.93 2.75 -6.15
CA ASP A 88 -0.27 3.55 -7.20
C ASP A 88 -1.13 4.73 -7.66
N GLY A 89 -2.19 5.04 -6.89
CA GLY A 89 -3.16 6.10 -7.18
C GLY A 89 -4.29 5.64 -8.12
N HIS A 90 -4.10 4.56 -8.86
CA HIS A 90 -5.12 3.98 -9.74
C HIS A 90 -5.77 2.75 -9.13
N ILE A 91 -4.95 1.86 -8.55
CA ILE A 91 -5.43 0.67 -7.87
C ILE A 91 -4.88 0.61 -6.44
N VAL A 92 -5.65 -0.05 -5.57
CA VAL A 92 -5.17 -0.48 -4.25
C VAL A 92 -5.03 -1.99 -4.27
N ALA A 93 -3.80 -2.47 -4.08
CA ALA A 93 -3.53 -3.89 -3.85
C ALA A 93 -3.50 -4.15 -2.35
N ALA A 94 -4.22 -5.17 -1.89
CA ALA A 94 -4.41 -5.43 -0.47
C ALA A 94 -4.17 -6.91 -0.14
N VAL A 95 -3.51 -7.15 0.99
CA VAL A 95 -3.33 -8.49 1.55
C VAL A 95 -4.43 -8.75 2.56
N THR A 96 -5.17 -9.84 2.36
CA THR A 96 -6.13 -10.35 3.33
C THR A 96 -5.43 -11.15 4.44
N ALA A 97 -6.07 -11.30 5.59
CA ALA A 97 -5.57 -12.11 6.71
C ALA A 97 -5.39 -13.60 6.36
N LYS A 98 -6.03 -14.07 5.27
CA LYS A 98 -5.83 -15.41 4.71
C LYS A 98 -4.65 -15.50 3.73
N GLY A 99 -3.89 -14.42 3.58
CA GLY A 99 -2.75 -14.34 2.66
C GLY A 99 -3.13 -14.32 1.19
N ARG A 100 -4.34 -13.89 0.84
CA ARG A 100 -4.75 -13.63 -0.56
C ARG A 100 -4.56 -12.15 -0.89
N ILE A 101 -4.33 -11.86 -2.16
CA ILE A 101 -4.31 -10.50 -2.70
C ILE A 101 -5.67 -10.13 -3.27
N GLU A 102 -6.14 -8.94 -2.96
CA GLU A 102 -7.30 -8.30 -3.56
C GLU A 102 -6.89 -6.99 -4.19
N GLU A 103 -7.31 -6.76 -5.44
CA GLU A 103 -7.14 -5.45 -6.08
C GLU A 103 -8.48 -4.71 -6.09
N TYR A 104 -8.40 -3.43 -5.79
CA TYR A 104 -9.52 -2.50 -5.77
C TYR A 104 -9.24 -1.34 -6.70
N GLU A 105 -10.29 -0.84 -7.36
CA GLU A 105 -10.24 0.37 -8.17
C GLU A 105 -11.39 1.26 -7.72
N ASN A 106 -11.07 2.47 -7.24
CA ASN A 106 -12.06 3.39 -6.65
C ASN A 106 -12.92 2.74 -5.54
N GLY A 107 -12.33 1.84 -4.76
CA GLY A 107 -13.00 1.07 -3.70
C GLY A 107 -13.87 -0.10 -4.18
N ILE A 108 -13.95 -0.35 -5.48
CA ILE A 108 -14.67 -1.49 -6.05
C ILE A 108 -13.71 -2.67 -6.19
N HIS A 109 -14.11 -3.83 -5.65
CA HIS A 109 -13.34 -5.06 -5.77
C HIS A 109 -13.23 -5.50 -7.24
N LYS A 110 -12.01 -5.72 -7.73
CA LYS A 110 -11.73 -6.13 -9.12
C LYS A 110 -11.43 -7.61 -9.26
N ARG A 111 -10.62 -8.17 -8.36
CA ARG A 111 -10.12 -9.54 -8.44
C ARG A 111 -9.45 -9.98 -7.14
N THR A 112 -9.39 -11.29 -6.94
CA THR A 112 -8.65 -11.94 -5.85
C THR A 112 -7.73 -13.04 -6.39
N TYR A 113 -6.47 -13.05 -5.98
CA TYR A 113 -5.49 -14.05 -6.43
C TYR A 113 -4.38 -14.27 -5.39
N GLY A 114 -3.40 -15.10 -5.72
CA GLY A 114 -2.26 -15.39 -4.86
C GLY A 114 -2.62 -16.21 -3.62
N SER A 115 -1.59 -16.59 -2.88
CA SER A 115 -1.71 -17.27 -1.59
C SER A 115 -0.46 -17.00 -0.75
N ASN A 116 -0.57 -17.18 0.57
CA ASN A 116 0.53 -17.00 1.51
C ASN A 116 1.18 -15.60 1.46
N ALA A 117 0.46 -14.58 0.99
CA ALA A 117 0.93 -13.20 0.98
C ALA A 117 1.01 -12.65 2.42
N VAL A 118 2.06 -11.91 2.71
CA VAL A 118 2.24 -11.19 3.98
C VAL A 118 2.38 -9.68 3.77
N ASN A 119 2.82 -9.27 2.58
CA ASN A 119 2.90 -7.87 2.20
C ASN A 119 2.71 -7.73 0.68
N VAL A 120 2.40 -6.52 0.23
CA VAL A 120 2.16 -6.19 -1.17
C VAL A 120 2.72 -4.81 -1.49
N GLN A 121 3.23 -4.64 -2.70
CA GLN A 121 3.57 -3.36 -3.28
C GLN A 121 2.99 -3.26 -4.69
N VAL A 122 2.62 -2.07 -5.13
CA VAL A 122 2.05 -1.82 -6.44
C VAL A 122 2.68 -0.60 -7.10
N SER A 123 2.99 -0.73 -8.38
CA SER A 123 3.49 0.39 -9.19
C SER A 123 3.20 0.15 -10.66
N GLY A 124 2.50 1.09 -11.30
CA GLY A 124 2.17 1.02 -12.72
C GLY A 124 1.35 -0.22 -13.06
N GLY A 125 0.42 -0.62 -12.17
CA GLY A 125 -0.42 -1.81 -12.33
C GLY A 125 0.32 -3.16 -12.21
N VAL A 126 1.58 -3.18 -11.78
CA VAL A 126 2.30 -4.40 -11.40
C VAL A 126 2.24 -4.54 -9.89
N VAL A 127 1.86 -5.72 -9.42
CA VAL A 127 1.73 -6.04 -7.99
C VAL A 127 2.84 -7.00 -7.59
N ALA A 128 3.74 -6.55 -6.72
CA ALA A 128 4.78 -7.37 -6.12
C ALA A 128 4.30 -7.88 -4.75
N VAL A 129 4.22 -9.19 -4.60
CA VAL A 129 3.68 -9.87 -3.42
C VAL A 129 4.82 -10.51 -2.66
N THR A 130 4.96 -10.13 -1.39
CA THR A 130 5.88 -10.82 -0.48
C THR A 130 5.15 -11.99 0.14
N THR A 131 5.69 -13.19 0.00
CA THR A 131 5.12 -14.41 0.57
C THR A 131 5.68 -14.68 1.96
N SER A 132 4.95 -15.44 2.78
CA SER A 132 5.41 -15.90 4.09
C SER A 132 6.67 -16.77 4.04
N LYS A 133 7.05 -17.25 2.85
CA LYS A 133 8.29 -18.00 2.59
C LYS A 133 9.47 -17.10 2.23
N GLY A 134 9.31 -15.77 2.28
CA GLY A 134 10.34 -14.79 1.96
C GLY A 134 10.58 -14.58 0.46
N LYS A 135 9.80 -15.22 -0.41
CA LYS A 135 9.87 -15.00 -1.87
C LYS A 135 9.03 -13.81 -2.30
N VAL A 136 9.39 -13.21 -3.44
CA VAL A 136 8.61 -12.14 -4.06
C VAL A 136 8.02 -12.63 -5.36
N GLU A 137 6.70 -12.50 -5.50
CA GLU A 137 5.97 -12.88 -6.72
C GLU A 137 5.42 -11.63 -7.40
N GLU A 138 5.72 -11.43 -8.68
CA GLU A 138 5.14 -10.34 -9.46
C GLU A 138 3.90 -10.81 -10.21
N TYR A 139 2.84 -10.01 -10.12
CA TYR A 139 1.58 -10.21 -10.80
C TYR A 139 1.25 -9.00 -11.66
N LYS A 140 0.58 -9.25 -12.79
CA LYS A 140 -0.02 -8.19 -13.61
C LYS A 140 -1.43 -8.61 -13.99
N ASN A 141 -2.42 -7.80 -13.62
CA ASN A 141 -3.84 -8.12 -13.77
C ASN A 141 -4.21 -9.46 -13.13
N GLY A 142 -3.65 -9.77 -11.95
CA GLY A 142 -3.84 -11.04 -11.25
C GLY A 142 -3.15 -12.27 -11.85
N ILE A 143 -2.40 -12.12 -12.95
CA ILE A 143 -1.66 -13.21 -13.58
C ILE A 143 -0.20 -13.17 -13.09
N HIS A 144 0.25 -14.27 -12.48
CA HIS A 144 1.65 -14.46 -12.07
C HIS A 144 2.59 -14.30 -13.27
N LYS A 145 3.69 -13.57 -13.07
CA LYS A 145 4.70 -13.30 -14.09
C LYS A 145 6.03 -13.95 -13.78
N ARG A 146 6.48 -13.86 -12.53
CA ARG A 146 7.79 -14.35 -12.09
C ARG A 146 7.88 -14.39 -10.57
N THR A 147 8.87 -15.12 -10.08
CA THR A 147 9.20 -15.22 -8.66
C THR A 147 10.69 -14.96 -8.47
N TYR A 148 11.04 -14.25 -7.40
CA TYR A 148 12.40 -13.99 -6.94
C TYR A 148 12.63 -14.64 -5.57
#